data_AF-A0A809XNA3-F1
#
_entry.id   AF-A0A809XNA3-F1
#
_cell.length_a   1.000
_cell.length_b   1.000
_cell.length_c   1.000
_cell.angle_alpha   90.00
_cell.angle_beta   90.00
_cell.angle_gamma   90.00
#
_symmetry.space_group_name_H-M   'P 1'
#
loop_
_entity.id
_entity.type
_entity.pdbx_description
1 polymer ?
#
loop_
_entity_poly.entity_id
_entity_poly.type
_entity_poly.pdbx_seq_one_letter_code
_entity_poly.pdbx_strand_id
1 'polypeptide(L)'
;MNLQTKWWRISAAMLAFIVASAVSLGYAEAATPSYLRLVVGGVCLLGVFMFASGITGVKTALVDEFNCYSLQRVITFGWFVVLSSAFLAISFWNVALWKAGGSGVVQSFVEIDASIWALAGVVLGGLVGNGVVNSIHAATPPKDAGAHESALSPDPRRQGSMYRNIEIDDAKPADITTNSQFGVQNTVDMTAVQQLLLQAAVLVAYVVAVGRLVVATASNEPIGHLPGLPAELLALLGVSAVAQVGNAAVPKAKINGEAAAPKPTERFWTEGRERAAERLAHEKSGQESGGLPITSGVLSAPEWDLFRQNPVVGALVLLHAKTAVNEALARYKSTALEDDNGDAFRHALWNARMAADSGVGVVWAEKWATTHEDGNPGKPLATQMDLFNNGVGRKAGDGMKVDEVLKKVQDCVDTGRCRVLRAGVLVNSDGKYKL
;
A
#
# COMPACT_ATOMS: atom_id res chain seq x y z
N MET A 1 10.25 35.86 -9.77
CA MET A 1 8.87 36.38 -9.56
C MET A 1 8.54 36.21 -8.08
N ASN A 2 8.18 37.28 -7.37
CA ASN A 2 8.10 37.27 -5.91
C ASN A 2 6.95 36.37 -5.41
N LEU A 3 7.16 35.59 -4.34
CA LEU A 3 6.19 34.61 -3.82
C LEU A 3 4.82 35.26 -3.57
N GLN A 4 4.84 36.48 -3.06
CA GLN A 4 3.66 37.28 -2.72
C GLN A 4 2.79 37.61 -3.96
N THR A 5 3.41 37.83 -5.11
CA THR A 5 2.70 38.08 -6.39
C THR A 5 2.08 36.81 -6.96
N LYS A 6 2.66 35.64 -6.64
CA LYS A 6 2.12 34.32 -7.03
C LYS A 6 0.87 34.00 -6.18
N TRP A 7 0.95 34.18 -4.86
CA TRP A 7 -0.18 33.99 -3.94
C TRP A 7 -1.34 34.95 -4.21
N TRP A 8 -1.07 36.23 -4.47
CA TRP A 8 -2.11 37.21 -4.81
C TRP A 8 -2.89 36.82 -6.08
N ARG A 9 -2.19 36.37 -7.13
CA ARG A 9 -2.83 35.94 -8.39
C ARG A 9 -3.64 34.66 -8.22
N ILE A 10 -3.18 33.73 -7.38
CA ILE A 10 -3.92 32.50 -7.04
C ILE A 10 -5.18 32.84 -6.24
N SER A 11 -5.07 33.68 -5.19
CA SER A 11 -6.22 34.10 -4.39
C SER A 11 -7.22 34.94 -5.18
N ALA A 12 -6.75 35.81 -6.08
CA ALA A 12 -7.61 36.60 -6.96
C ALA A 12 -8.31 35.73 -8.02
N ALA A 13 -7.62 34.73 -8.57
CA ALA A 13 -8.22 33.76 -9.47
C ALA A 13 -9.24 32.86 -8.74
N MET A 14 -8.96 32.46 -7.50
CA MET A 14 -9.90 31.73 -6.64
C MET A 14 -11.14 32.56 -6.31
N LEU A 15 -10.97 33.83 -5.94
CA LEU A 15 -12.10 34.71 -5.66
C LEU A 15 -12.92 34.98 -6.93
N ALA A 16 -12.26 35.23 -8.07
CA ALA A 16 -12.94 35.38 -9.35
C ALA A 16 -13.65 34.09 -9.78
N PHE A 17 -13.09 32.92 -9.50
CA PHE A 17 -13.69 31.61 -9.75
C PHE A 17 -14.90 31.34 -8.84
N ILE A 18 -14.80 31.64 -7.54
CA ILE A 18 -15.91 31.51 -6.58
C ILE A 18 -17.04 32.46 -6.96
N VAL A 19 -16.70 33.71 -7.32
CA VAL A 19 -17.68 34.72 -7.75
C VAL A 19 -18.30 34.36 -9.10
N ALA A 20 -17.52 33.92 -10.09
CA ALA A 20 -18.06 33.48 -11.39
C ALA A 20 -18.93 32.22 -11.26
N SER A 21 -18.57 31.29 -10.38
CA SER A 21 -19.38 30.10 -10.08
C SER A 21 -20.67 30.49 -9.36
N ALA A 22 -20.60 31.38 -8.36
CA ALA A 22 -21.78 31.89 -7.64
C ALA A 22 -22.72 32.71 -8.55
N VAL A 23 -22.17 33.53 -9.45
CA VAL A 23 -22.94 34.29 -10.45
C VAL A 23 -23.56 33.36 -11.49
N SER A 24 -22.83 32.36 -11.99
CA SER A 24 -23.37 31.38 -12.95
C SER A 24 -24.47 30.50 -12.33
N LEU A 25 -24.39 30.22 -11.02
CA LEU A 25 -25.41 29.51 -10.25
C LEU A 25 -26.63 30.41 -9.92
N GLY A 26 -26.41 31.71 -9.70
CA GLY A 26 -27.47 32.68 -9.40
C GLY A 26 -28.34 33.07 -10.61
N TYR A 27 -27.86 32.86 -11.84
CA TYR A 27 -28.58 33.17 -13.08
C TYR A 27 -29.17 31.94 -13.80
N ALA A 28 -29.10 30.75 -13.20
CA ALA A 28 -29.66 29.54 -13.80
C ALA A 28 -31.20 29.51 -13.67
N GLU A 29 -31.88 30.25 -14.55
CA GLU A 29 -33.31 30.02 -14.80
C GLU A 29 -33.55 28.58 -15.31
N ALA A 30 -34.80 28.12 -15.12
CA ALA A 30 -35.28 26.75 -15.23
C ALA A 30 -35.08 26.03 -16.60
N ALA A 31 -34.38 26.64 -17.55
CA ALA A 31 -34.20 26.14 -18.92
C ALA A 31 -32.73 25.83 -19.29
N THR A 32 -31.81 25.68 -18.33
CA THR A 32 -30.42 25.30 -18.64
C THR A 32 -30.29 23.79 -18.92
N PRO A 33 -29.89 23.37 -20.15
CA PRO A 33 -29.78 21.97 -20.52
C PRO A 33 -28.63 21.24 -19.79
N SER A 34 -28.81 19.93 -19.57
CA SER A 34 -27.97 19.06 -18.73
C SER A 34 -26.48 19.05 -19.09
N TYR A 35 -26.10 19.33 -20.34
CA TYR A 35 -24.70 19.40 -20.77
C TYR A 35 -23.95 20.61 -20.19
N LEU A 36 -24.62 21.72 -19.89
CA LEU A 36 -23.99 22.92 -19.32
C LEU A 36 -23.55 22.68 -17.86
N ARG A 37 -24.17 21.70 -17.19
CA ARG A 37 -23.84 21.28 -15.81
C ARG A 37 -22.66 20.29 -15.78
N LEU A 38 -22.48 19.49 -16.83
CA LEU A 38 -21.24 18.72 -17.08
C LEU A 38 -20.04 19.64 -17.33
N VAL A 39 -20.26 20.79 -17.98
CA VAL A 39 -19.24 21.83 -18.14
C VAL A 39 -18.83 22.41 -16.77
N VAL A 40 -19.77 22.60 -15.83
CA VAL A 40 -19.45 23.02 -14.45
C VAL A 40 -18.61 21.94 -13.72
N GLY A 41 -18.92 20.66 -13.90
CA GLY A 41 -18.08 19.56 -13.40
C GLY A 41 -16.67 19.54 -14.01
N GLY A 42 -16.57 19.80 -15.32
CA GLY A 42 -15.29 19.99 -16.02
C GLY A 42 -14.50 21.22 -15.56
N VAL A 43 -15.18 22.31 -15.23
CA VAL A 43 -14.60 23.54 -14.68
C VAL A 43 -14.15 23.34 -13.22
N CYS A 44 -14.84 22.51 -12.44
CA CYS A 44 -14.40 22.09 -11.11
C CYS A 44 -13.16 21.18 -11.17
N LEU A 45 -13.13 20.21 -12.10
CA LEU A 45 -11.94 19.39 -12.41
C LEU A 45 -10.75 20.27 -12.79
N LEU A 46 -10.98 21.27 -13.65
CA LEU A 46 -9.95 22.22 -14.07
C LEU A 46 -9.49 23.10 -12.90
N GLY A 47 -10.40 23.54 -12.01
CA GLY A 47 -10.10 24.36 -10.85
C GLY A 47 -9.24 23.64 -9.80
N VAL A 48 -9.55 22.38 -9.49
CA VAL A 48 -8.74 21.54 -8.60
C VAL A 48 -7.37 21.23 -9.23
N PHE A 49 -7.34 20.94 -10.53
CA PHE A 49 -6.10 20.73 -11.29
C PHE A 49 -5.22 21.99 -11.32
N MET A 50 -5.81 23.17 -11.55
CA MET A 50 -5.12 24.46 -11.55
C MET A 50 -4.60 24.82 -10.14
N PHE A 51 -5.38 24.55 -9.08
CA PHE A 51 -4.94 24.71 -7.70
C PHE A 51 -3.75 23.80 -7.36
N ALA A 52 -3.82 22.51 -7.72
CA ALA A 52 -2.72 21.56 -7.56
C ALA A 52 -1.46 21.97 -8.35
N SER A 53 -1.64 22.55 -9.54
CA SER A 53 -0.54 23.08 -10.36
C SER A 53 0.10 24.37 -9.79
N GLY A 54 -0.63 25.13 -8.97
CA GLY A 54 -0.22 26.45 -8.47
C GLY A 54 0.68 26.41 -7.22
N ILE A 55 0.48 25.44 -6.33
CA ILE A 55 1.15 25.36 -5.01
C ILE A 55 2.60 24.85 -5.16
N THR A 56 2.81 23.72 -5.82
CA THR A 56 4.16 23.12 -5.99
C THR A 56 4.46 22.68 -7.43
N GLY A 57 3.48 22.71 -8.35
CA GLY A 57 3.60 22.21 -9.72
C GLY A 57 3.34 20.71 -9.84
N VAL A 58 2.51 20.28 -10.81
CA VAL A 58 2.05 18.87 -10.92
C VAL A 58 3.21 17.87 -10.95
N LYS A 59 4.31 18.21 -11.62
CA LYS A 59 5.51 17.38 -11.69
C LYS A 59 6.08 17.06 -10.30
N THR A 60 6.13 18.03 -9.38
CA THR A 60 6.66 17.82 -8.03
C THR A 60 5.77 16.95 -7.16
N ALA A 61 4.46 16.90 -7.44
CA ALA A 61 3.55 15.99 -6.76
C ALA A 61 3.71 14.54 -7.23
N LEU A 62 4.08 14.33 -8.49
CA LEU A 62 4.19 13.01 -9.12
C LEU A 62 5.60 12.40 -9.02
N VAL A 63 6.62 13.25 -8.91
CA VAL A 63 8.01 12.85 -8.70
C VAL A 63 8.27 12.58 -7.23
N ASP A 64 9.04 11.54 -6.94
CA ASP A 64 9.47 11.17 -5.59
C ASP A 64 10.78 11.83 -5.16
N GLU A 65 11.21 11.52 -3.95
CA GLU A 65 12.46 11.97 -3.35
C GLU A 65 13.73 11.51 -4.10
N PHE A 66 13.61 10.57 -5.04
CA PHE A 66 14.68 10.10 -5.93
C PHE A 66 14.63 10.77 -7.31
N ASN A 67 13.84 11.84 -7.45
CA ASN A 67 13.65 12.56 -8.71
C ASN A 67 13.11 11.66 -9.84
N CYS A 68 12.39 10.59 -9.51
CA CYS A 68 11.77 9.67 -10.48
C CYS A 68 10.24 9.79 -10.40
N TYR A 69 9.53 9.58 -11.51
CA TYR A 69 8.06 9.49 -11.42
C TYR A 69 7.65 8.25 -10.61
N SER A 70 6.75 8.44 -9.65
CA SER A 70 6.25 7.35 -8.82
C SER A 70 4.87 6.88 -9.27
N LEU A 71 4.75 5.59 -9.59
CA LEU A 71 3.47 4.95 -9.91
C LEU A 71 2.40 5.21 -8.84
N GLN A 72 2.76 5.05 -7.57
CA GLN A 72 1.80 5.21 -6.48
C GLN A 72 1.34 6.66 -6.32
N ARG A 73 2.22 7.64 -6.55
CA ARG A 73 1.84 9.06 -6.57
C ARG A 73 0.91 9.38 -7.74
N VAL A 74 1.17 8.82 -8.92
CA VAL A 74 0.30 8.96 -10.11
C VAL A 74 -1.10 8.39 -9.85
N ILE A 75 -1.20 7.17 -9.33
CA ILE A 75 -2.48 6.53 -9.00
C ILE A 75 -3.23 7.35 -7.94
N THR A 76 -2.54 7.75 -6.87
CA THR A 76 -3.12 8.55 -5.78
C THR A 76 -3.64 9.89 -6.29
N PHE A 77 -2.83 10.58 -7.10
CA PHE A 77 -3.20 11.86 -7.68
C PHE A 77 -4.41 11.74 -8.61
N GLY A 78 -4.45 10.71 -9.46
CA GLY A 78 -5.59 10.45 -10.35
C GLY A 78 -6.90 10.27 -9.58
N TRP A 79 -6.91 9.38 -8.59
CA TRP A 79 -8.10 9.13 -7.76
C TRP A 79 -8.52 10.36 -6.97
N PHE A 80 -7.55 11.09 -6.40
CA PHE A 80 -7.82 12.33 -5.68
C PHE A 80 -8.51 13.37 -6.56
N VAL A 81 -8.02 13.57 -7.79
CA VAL A 81 -8.62 14.53 -8.74
C VAL A 81 -10.05 14.14 -9.08
N VAL A 82 -10.29 12.87 -9.42
CA VAL A 82 -11.63 12.39 -9.82
C VAL A 82 -12.61 12.48 -8.65
N LEU A 83 -12.25 11.95 -7.49
CA LEU A 83 -13.14 11.89 -6.32
C LEU A 83 -13.44 13.29 -5.77
N SER A 84 -12.42 14.15 -5.62
CA SER A 84 -12.61 15.52 -5.12
C SER A 84 -13.50 16.31 -6.07
N SER A 85 -13.32 16.13 -7.38
CA SER A 85 -14.12 16.87 -8.36
C SER A 85 -15.56 16.39 -8.41
N ALA A 86 -15.79 15.07 -8.36
CA ALA A 86 -17.14 14.50 -8.28
C ALA A 86 -17.85 14.97 -7.00
N PHE A 87 -17.15 14.89 -5.86
CA PHE A 87 -17.66 15.34 -4.57
C PHE A 87 -18.06 16.82 -4.60
N LEU A 88 -17.18 17.70 -5.08
CA LEU A 88 -17.46 19.14 -5.15
C LEU A 88 -18.60 19.47 -6.12
N ALA A 89 -18.58 18.89 -7.32
CA ALA A 89 -19.60 19.15 -8.33
C ALA A 89 -21.00 18.76 -7.85
N ILE A 90 -21.12 17.56 -7.25
CA ILE A 90 -22.40 17.08 -6.71
C ILE A 90 -22.81 17.86 -5.46
N SER A 91 -21.85 18.22 -4.60
CA SER A 91 -22.16 19.03 -3.41
C SER A 91 -22.71 20.40 -3.80
N PHE A 92 -22.13 21.06 -4.81
CA PHE A 92 -22.66 22.33 -5.32
C PHE A 92 -24.02 22.17 -5.99
N TRP A 93 -24.26 21.07 -6.71
CA TRP A 93 -25.59 20.74 -7.23
C TRP A 93 -26.62 20.66 -6.11
N ASN A 94 -26.33 19.90 -5.06
CA ASN A 94 -27.23 19.72 -3.93
C ASN A 94 -27.48 21.04 -3.17
N VAL A 95 -26.45 21.88 -3.00
CA VAL A 95 -26.58 23.22 -2.42
C VAL A 95 -27.45 24.12 -3.28
N ALA A 96 -27.33 24.07 -4.61
CA ALA A 96 -28.15 24.90 -5.51
C ALA A 96 -29.64 24.54 -5.46
N LEU A 97 -29.98 23.29 -5.14
CA LEU A 97 -31.36 22.83 -4.95
C LEU A 97 -31.90 23.12 -3.54
N TRP A 98 -31.04 23.48 -2.60
CA TRP A 98 -31.43 23.71 -1.21
C TRP A 98 -32.28 24.98 -1.05
N LYS A 99 -33.42 24.85 -0.39
CA LYS A 99 -34.35 25.97 -0.12
C LYS A 99 -34.33 26.33 1.36
N ALA A 100 -34.11 27.60 1.66
CA ALA A 100 -34.24 28.15 3.00
C ALA A 100 -35.70 28.00 3.49
N GLY A 101 -35.92 27.24 4.58
CA GLY A 101 -37.25 26.96 5.15
C GLY A 101 -37.63 25.48 5.24
N GLY A 102 -36.80 24.56 4.72
CA GLY A 102 -36.92 23.11 4.93
C GLY A 102 -36.44 22.64 6.31
N SER A 103 -36.17 21.33 6.48
CA SER A 103 -35.81 20.62 7.73
C SER A 103 -34.57 21.13 8.51
N GLY A 104 -33.98 22.27 8.14
CA GLY A 104 -32.82 22.87 8.81
C GLY A 104 -31.50 22.14 8.58
N VAL A 105 -31.53 20.92 8.04
CA VAL A 105 -30.34 20.15 7.68
C VAL A 105 -30.04 20.36 6.21
N VAL A 106 -28.86 20.90 5.90
CA VAL A 106 -28.37 20.94 4.53
C VAL A 106 -28.03 19.50 4.14
N GLN A 107 -28.87 18.83 3.35
CA GLN A 107 -28.51 17.58 2.66
C GLN A 107 -27.47 17.85 1.53
N SER A 108 -26.52 18.76 1.76
CA SER A 108 -25.59 19.25 0.74
C SER A 108 -24.49 18.27 0.42
N PHE A 109 -24.08 17.44 1.39
CA PHE A 109 -22.88 16.64 1.23
C PHE A 109 -23.24 15.25 0.73
N VAL A 110 -22.67 14.90 -0.42
CA VAL A 110 -22.82 13.56 -1.00
C VAL A 110 -22.15 12.55 -0.07
N GLU A 111 -22.84 11.45 0.21
CA GLU A 111 -22.27 10.35 0.98
C GLU A 111 -21.23 9.60 0.15
N ILE A 112 -20.15 9.21 0.84
CA ILE A 112 -19.06 8.41 0.25
C ILE A 112 -19.29 6.96 0.63
N ASP A 113 -19.50 6.11 -0.37
CA ASP A 113 -19.70 4.68 -0.19
C ASP A 113 -18.48 4.01 0.49
N ALA A 114 -18.72 2.99 1.32
CA ALA A 114 -17.68 2.26 2.05
C ALA A 114 -16.61 1.65 1.11
N SER A 115 -16.98 1.28 -0.10
CA SER A 115 -16.06 0.76 -1.12
C SER A 115 -15.01 1.81 -1.56
N ILE A 116 -15.35 3.10 -1.52
CA ILE A 116 -14.42 4.19 -1.85
C ILE A 116 -13.42 4.41 -0.71
N TRP A 117 -13.83 4.22 0.54
CA TRP A 117 -12.90 4.20 1.68
C TRP A 117 -11.94 3.01 1.60
N ALA A 118 -12.43 1.83 1.22
CA ALA A 118 -11.60 0.66 1.00
C ALA A 118 -10.58 0.89 -0.12
N LEU A 119 -11.01 1.50 -1.24
CA LEU A 119 -10.11 1.90 -2.33
C LEU A 119 -9.03 2.89 -1.85
N ALA A 120 -9.40 3.89 -1.07
CA ALA A 120 -8.44 4.84 -0.50
C ALA A 120 -7.37 4.11 0.34
N GLY A 121 -7.78 3.10 1.12
CA GLY A 121 -6.86 2.21 1.86
C GLY A 121 -5.88 1.47 0.93
N VAL A 122 -6.35 0.93 -0.20
CA VAL A 122 -5.49 0.27 -1.20
C VAL A 122 -4.47 1.24 -1.79
N VAL A 123 -4.92 2.41 -2.25
CA VAL A 123 -4.09 3.39 -2.94
C VAL A 123 -3.04 4.01 -1.99
N LEU A 124 -3.47 4.45 -0.80
CA LEU A 124 -2.56 5.00 0.20
C LEU A 124 -1.64 3.93 0.79
N GLY A 125 -2.13 2.69 0.94
CA GLY A 125 -1.32 1.55 1.38
C GLY A 125 -0.18 1.25 0.40
N GLY A 126 -0.45 1.29 -0.90
CA GLY A 126 0.57 1.18 -1.94
C GLY A 126 1.61 2.31 -1.86
N LEU A 127 1.15 3.56 -1.70
CA LEU A 127 2.02 4.74 -1.57
C LEU A 127 2.98 4.62 -0.39
N VAL A 128 2.47 4.33 0.81
CA VAL A 128 3.30 4.17 2.01
C VAL A 128 4.20 2.94 1.89
N GLY A 129 3.67 1.81 1.40
CA GLY A 129 4.43 0.58 1.23
C GLY A 129 5.65 0.77 0.31
N ASN A 130 5.45 1.42 -0.83
CA ASN A 130 6.53 1.69 -1.78
C ASN A 130 7.56 2.68 -1.21
N GLY A 131 7.12 3.69 -0.45
CA GLY A 131 8.03 4.62 0.24
C GLY A 131 8.94 3.91 1.25
N VAL A 132 8.40 2.98 2.04
CA VAL A 132 9.18 2.15 2.97
C VAL A 132 10.20 1.30 2.22
N VAL A 133 9.77 0.59 1.18
CA VAL A 133 10.66 -0.25 0.35
C VAL A 133 11.82 0.58 -0.24
N ASN A 134 11.51 1.74 -0.82
CA ASN A 134 12.52 2.62 -1.38
C ASN A 134 13.51 3.11 -0.31
N SER A 135 13.03 3.45 0.89
CA SER A 135 13.89 3.89 2.00
C SER A 135 14.86 2.80 2.46
N ILE A 136 14.42 1.53 2.50
CA ILE A 136 15.26 0.38 2.86
C ILE A 136 16.34 0.18 1.80
N HIS A 137 15.96 0.17 0.52
CA HIS A 137 16.92 0.00 -0.58
C HIS A 137 17.92 1.17 -0.63
N ALA A 138 17.48 2.40 -0.32
CA ALA A 138 18.34 3.57 -0.26
C ALA A 138 19.35 3.51 0.90
N ALA A 139 18.98 2.89 2.03
CA ALA A 139 19.86 2.68 3.17
C ALA A 139 20.77 1.45 3.00
N THR A 140 20.43 0.52 2.11
CA THR A 140 21.15 -0.75 1.94
C THR A 140 22.29 -0.62 0.91
N PRO A 141 23.55 -0.87 1.30
CA PRO A 141 24.65 -0.97 0.33
C PRO A 141 24.52 -2.26 -0.50
N PRO A 142 24.95 -2.25 -1.77
CA PRO A 142 24.75 -3.40 -2.65
C PRO A 142 25.60 -4.62 -2.24
N LYS A 143 25.04 -5.82 -2.38
CA LYS A 143 25.54 -7.09 -1.79
C LYS A 143 26.92 -7.56 -2.24
N ASP A 144 27.45 -6.99 -3.32
CA ASP A 144 28.73 -7.38 -3.93
C ASP A 144 29.76 -6.24 -3.92
N ALA A 145 29.62 -5.25 -3.02
CA ALA A 145 30.57 -4.15 -2.86
C ALA A 145 31.89 -4.67 -2.27
N GLY A 146 32.60 -5.50 -3.06
CA GLY A 146 33.97 -5.89 -2.78
C GLY A 146 34.91 -4.69 -2.92
N ALA A 147 36.14 -4.89 -2.45
CA ALA A 147 37.24 -3.92 -2.40
C ALA A 147 37.61 -3.20 -3.74
N HIS A 148 36.88 -3.44 -4.82
CA HIS A 148 37.01 -2.74 -6.10
C HIS A 148 36.15 -1.47 -6.22
N GLU A 149 35.15 -1.26 -5.37
CA GLU A 149 34.34 -0.02 -5.41
C GLU A 149 35.10 1.21 -4.89
N SER A 150 36.20 1.02 -4.15
CA SER A 150 37.07 2.11 -3.69
C SER A 150 37.92 2.73 -4.82
N ALA A 151 37.80 2.26 -6.07
CA ALA A 151 38.61 2.70 -7.21
C ALA A 151 37.83 3.49 -8.28
N LEU A 152 36.50 3.60 -8.18
CA LEU A 152 35.66 4.36 -9.11
C LEU A 152 34.93 5.49 -8.37
N SER A 153 34.86 6.68 -8.97
CA SER A 153 34.04 7.76 -8.40
C SER A 153 32.60 7.29 -8.23
N PRO A 154 31.96 7.53 -7.07
CA PRO A 154 30.58 7.12 -6.83
C PRO A 154 29.65 7.78 -7.85
N ASP A 155 28.82 6.99 -8.53
CA ASP A 155 27.82 7.50 -9.47
C ASP A 155 26.81 8.38 -8.70
N PRO A 156 26.66 9.67 -9.04
CA PRO A 156 25.72 10.58 -8.37
C PRO A 156 24.24 10.15 -8.49
N ARG A 157 23.93 9.24 -9.41
CA ARG A 157 22.60 8.64 -9.61
C ARG A 157 22.34 7.45 -8.70
N ARG A 158 23.29 7.09 -7.83
CA ARG A 158 23.19 5.95 -6.93
C ARG A 158 23.01 6.40 -5.49
N GLN A 159 22.01 5.85 -4.83
CA GLN A 159 21.80 6.02 -3.40
C GLN A 159 21.53 4.64 -2.78
N GLY A 160 22.52 4.07 -2.11
CA GLY A 160 22.49 2.66 -1.70
C GLY A 160 22.31 1.75 -2.92
N SER A 161 21.27 0.91 -2.89
CA SER A 161 20.87 0.06 -4.02
C SER A 161 19.83 0.71 -4.96
N MET A 162 19.39 1.94 -4.65
CA MET A 162 18.41 2.68 -5.46
C MET A 162 19.07 3.49 -6.57
N TYR A 163 18.36 3.59 -7.69
CA TYR A 163 18.61 4.56 -8.75
C TYR A 163 17.85 5.85 -8.45
N ARG A 164 18.48 6.98 -8.73
CA ARG A 164 17.87 8.31 -8.66
C ARG A 164 18.28 9.15 -9.87
N ASN A 165 17.40 10.04 -10.28
CA ASN A 165 17.78 11.11 -11.19
C ASN A 165 18.48 12.25 -10.43
N ILE A 166 19.32 13.02 -11.12
CA ILE A 166 20.12 14.09 -10.51
C ILE A 166 19.19 15.26 -10.18
N GLU A 167 18.42 15.70 -11.17
CA GLU A 167 17.46 16.77 -11.02
C GLU A 167 16.03 16.25 -11.19
N ILE A 168 15.07 16.97 -10.61
CA ILE A 168 13.64 16.69 -10.83
C ILE A 168 13.28 16.76 -12.32
N ASP A 169 14.03 17.54 -13.11
CA ASP A 169 13.75 17.73 -14.51
C ASP A 169 14.10 16.54 -15.39
N ASP A 170 14.99 15.68 -14.91
CA ASP A 170 15.42 14.44 -15.54
C ASP A 170 14.38 13.31 -15.40
N ALA A 171 13.33 13.48 -14.59
CA ALA A 171 12.27 12.48 -14.40
C ALA A 171 11.56 12.15 -15.72
N LYS A 172 11.45 10.86 -16.04
CA LYS A 172 10.87 10.36 -17.29
C LYS A 172 9.57 9.60 -17.04
N PRO A 173 8.58 9.68 -17.94
CA PRO A 173 7.36 8.87 -17.83
C PRO A 173 7.63 7.36 -17.71
N ALA A 174 8.74 6.88 -18.30
CA ALA A 174 9.16 5.48 -18.20
C ALA A 174 9.41 5.03 -16.74
N ASP A 175 9.84 5.95 -15.86
CA ASP A 175 10.16 5.67 -14.45
C ASP A 175 8.97 5.05 -13.70
N ILE A 176 7.73 5.33 -14.14
CA ILE A 176 6.49 4.77 -13.58
C ILE A 176 6.46 3.24 -13.70
N THR A 177 7.09 2.70 -14.74
CA THR A 177 6.95 1.30 -15.17
C THR A 177 8.27 0.53 -15.21
N THR A 178 9.37 1.16 -14.79
CA THR A 178 10.67 0.51 -14.72
C THR A 178 11.12 0.29 -13.29
N ASN A 179 12.10 -0.58 -13.09
CA ASN A 179 12.59 -0.88 -11.74
C ASN A 179 13.30 0.36 -11.14
N SER A 180 13.14 0.57 -9.84
CA SER A 180 13.74 1.71 -9.12
C SER A 180 15.17 1.45 -8.63
N GLN A 181 15.68 0.22 -8.81
CA GLN A 181 16.99 -0.21 -8.31
C GLN A 181 18.11 0.01 -9.33
N PHE A 182 19.28 0.39 -8.82
CA PHE A 182 20.47 0.65 -9.62
C PHE A 182 20.98 -0.64 -10.30
N GLY A 183 21.38 -0.52 -11.56
CA GLY A 183 21.82 -1.64 -12.41
C GLY A 183 20.69 -2.34 -13.18
N VAL A 184 19.43 -2.16 -12.77
CA VAL A 184 18.25 -2.73 -13.44
C VAL A 184 17.21 -1.68 -13.80
N GLN A 185 17.51 -0.40 -13.65
CA GLN A 185 16.57 0.71 -13.77
C GLN A 185 15.93 0.87 -15.15
N ASN A 186 16.55 0.32 -16.20
CA ASN A 186 16.02 0.35 -17.56
C ASN A 186 15.14 -0.87 -17.90
N THR A 187 14.94 -1.78 -16.94
CA THR A 187 14.12 -2.98 -17.14
C THR A 187 12.69 -2.71 -16.68
N VAL A 188 11.73 -3.21 -17.45
CA VAL A 188 10.30 -3.05 -17.17
C VAL A 188 9.90 -3.84 -15.92
N ASP A 189 9.16 -3.20 -15.03
CA ASP A 189 8.44 -3.84 -13.94
C ASP A 189 7.03 -4.21 -14.42
N MET A 190 6.82 -5.49 -14.72
CA MET A 190 5.53 -6.00 -15.18
C MET A 190 4.40 -5.82 -14.16
N THR A 191 4.71 -5.81 -12.86
CA THR A 191 3.71 -5.59 -11.81
C THR A 191 3.29 -4.12 -11.73
N ALA A 192 4.23 -3.20 -11.98
CA ALA A 192 3.94 -1.77 -12.11
C ALA A 192 3.08 -1.48 -13.35
N VAL A 193 3.40 -2.09 -14.50
CA VAL A 193 2.58 -1.98 -15.72
C VAL A 193 1.16 -2.52 -15.49
N GLN A 194 1.03 -3.71 -14.90
CA GLN A 194 -0.26 -4.30 -14.59
C GLN A 194 -1.08 -3.37 -13.68
N GLN A 195 -0.51 -2.90 -12.58
CA GLN A 195 -1.20 -2.03 -11.64
C GLN A 195 -1.62 -0.71 -12.30
N LEU A 196 -0.74 -0.10 -13.11
CA LEU A 196 -1.06 1.13 -13.84
C LEU A 196 -2.26 0.95 -14.77
N LEU A 197 -2.25 -0.10 -15.60
CA LEU A 197 -3.31 -0.36 -16.57
C LEU A 197 -4.64 -0.66 -15.89
N LEU A 198 -4.62 -1.50 -14.84
CA LEU A 198 -5.81 -1.83 -14.07
C LEU A 198 -6.40 -0.57 -13.41
N GLN A 199 -5.57 0.21 -12.74
CA GLN A 199 -6.00 1.45 -12.07
C GLN A 199 -6.54 2.48 -13.07
N ALA A 200 -5.87 2.64 -14.23
CA ALA A 200 -6.34 3.54 -15.27
C ALA A 200 -7.72 3.10 -15.84
N ALA A 201 -7.91 1.81 -16.09
CA ALA A 201 -9.18 1.27 -16.59
C ALA A 201 -10.33 1.50 -15.59
N VAL A 202 -10.09 1.23 -14.30
CA VAL A 202 -11.09 1.45 -13.25
C VAL A 202 -11.39 2.94 -13.06
N LEU A 203 -10.36 3.79 -13.10
CA LEU A 203 -10.54 5.24 -12.98
C LEU A 203 -11.40 5.80 -14.12
N VAL A 204 -11.18 5.35 -15.36
CA VAL A 204 -12.02 5.72 -16.51
C VAL A 204 -13.46 5.21 -16.33
N ALA A 205 -13.64 3.94 -15.94
CA ALA A 205 -14.95 3.37 -15.70
C ALA A 205 -15.71 4.13 -14.60
N TYR A 206 -15.01 4.56 -13.55
CA TYR A 206 -15.58 5.33 -12.45
C TYR A 206 -16.01 6.73 -12.90
N VAL A 207 -15.20 7.42 -13.71
CA VAL A 207 -15.59 8.70 -14.32
C VAL A 207 -16.87 8.56 -15.15
N VAL A 208 -16.99 7.48 -15.93
CA VAL A 208 -18.21 7.18 -16.70
C VAL A 208 -19.41 6.91 -15.77
N ALA A 209 -19.20 6.17 -14.68
CA ALA A 209 -20.25 5.88 -13.70
C ALA A 209 -20.78 7.16 -13.04
N VAL A 210 -19.89 8.06 -12.61
CA VAL A 210 -20.26 9.39 -12.07
C VAL A 210 -21.02 10.21 -13.12
N GLY A 211 -20.55 10.23 -14.36
CA GLY A 211 -21.23 10.93 -15.45
C GLY A 211 -22.65 10.40 -15.71
N ARG A 212 -22.81 9.07 -15.70
CA ARG A 212 -24.13 8.42 -15.85
C ARG A 212 -25.05 8.71 -14.67
N LEU A 213 -24.54 8.71 -13.44
CA LEU A 213 -25.30 9.10 -12.25
C LEU A 213 -25.88 10.51 -12.40
N VAL A 214 -25.05 11.47 -12.83
CA VAL A 214 -25.49 12.86 -13.04
C VAL A 214 -26.53 12.97 -14.16
N VAL A 215 -26.35 12.26 -15.27
CA VAL A 215 -27.31 12.29 -16.40
C VAL A 215 -28.64 11.61 -16.06
N ALA A 216 -28.61 10.55 -15.27
CA ALA A 216 -29.80 9.81 -14.86
C ALA A 216 -30.63 10.54 -13.79
N THR A 217 -30.02 11.46 -13.04
CA THR A 217 -30.70 12.21 -11.98
C THR A 217 -31.49 13.38 -12.56
N ALA A 218 -32.75 13.53 -12.16
CA ALA A 218 -33.57 14.65 -12.61
C ALA A 218 -32.99 16.00 -12.18
N SER A 219 -33.21 17.04 -12.98
CA SER A 219 -32.55 18.35 -12.81
C SER A 219 -32.91 19.09 -11.51
N ASN A 220 -33.93 18.61 -10.81
CA ASN A 220 -34.52 19.12 -9.57
C ASN A 220 -34.33 18.18 -8.38
N GLU A 221 -33.59 17.08 -8.54
CA GLU A 221 -33.37 16.08 -7.49
C GLU A 221 -31.91 16.12 -6.98
N PRO A 222 -31.69 16.02 -5.65
CA PRO A 222 -30.36 15.91 -5.08
C PRO A 222 -29.77 14.52 -5.29
N ILE A 223 -28.45 14.42 -5.39
CA ILE A 223 -27.73 13.14 -5.46
C ILE A 223 -27.21 12.81 -4.06
N GLY A 224 -27.66 11.69 -3.51
CA GLY A 224 -27.34 11.29 -2.13
C GLY A 224 -25.99 10.60 -1.95
N HIS A 225 -25.52 9.82 -2.93
CA HIS A 225 -24.31 9.00 -2.80
C HIS A 225 -23.50 8.95 -4.09
N LEU A 226 -22.18 8.81 -3.96
CA LEU A 226 -21.32 8.45 -5.10
C LEU A 226 -21.49 6.97 -5.47
N PRO A 227 -21.22 6.58 -6.73
CA PRO A 227 -21.24 5.17 -7.12
C PRO A 227 -20.24 4.36 -6.29
N GLY A 228 -20.67 3.21 -5.76
CA GLY A 228 -19.76 2.25 -5.13
C GLY A 228 -18.97 1.42 -6.15
N LEU A 229 -17.97 0.69 -5.66
CA LEU A 229 -17.20 -0.29 -6.42
C LEU A 229 -17.54 -1.72 -5.95
N PRO A 230 -17.63 -2.70 -6.87
CA PRO A 230 -17.81 -4.11 -6.50
C PRO A 230 -16.66 -4.63 -5.62
N ALA A 231 -16.98 -5.46 -4.62
CA ALA A 231 -15.99 -6.03 -3.70
C ALA A 231 -14.89 -6.83 -4.41
N GLU A 232 -15.25 -7.59 -5.46
CA GLU A 232 -14.30 -8.37 -6.28
C GLU A 232 -13.29 -7.46 -7.00
N LEU A 233 -13.74 -6.29 -7.47
CA LEU A 233 -12.88 -5.32 -8.12
C LEU A 233 -11.92 -4.66 -7.12
N LEU A 234 -12.41 -4.35 -5.92
CA LEU A 234 -11.57 -3.85 -4.83
C LEU A 234 -10.51 -4.86 -4.42
N ALA A 235 -10.87 -6.14 -4.30
CA ALA A 235 -9.93 -7.22 -4.03
C ALA A 235 -8.86 -7.32 -5.11
N LEU A 236 -9.25 -7.24 -6.39
CA LEU A 236 -8.32 -7.25 -7.52
C LEU A 236 -7.36 -6.05 -7.49
N LEU A 237 -7.85 -4.85 -7.20
CA LEU A 237 -7.02 -3.65 -7.06
C LEU A 237 -6.05 -3.77 -5.88
N GLY A 238 -6.53 -4.33 -4.75
CA GLY A 238 -5.72 -4.62 -3.57
C GLY A 238 -4.59 -5.59 -3.88
N VAL A 239 -4.91 -6.76 -4.46
CA VAL A 239 -3.91 -7.76 -4.87
C VAL A 239 -2.90 -7.16 -5.85
N SER A 240 -3.35 -6.37 -6.82
CA SER A 240 -2.46 -5.72 -7.79
C SER A 240 -1.49 -4.73 -7.12
N ALA A 241 -1.95 -3.95 -6.13
CA ALA A 241 -1.10 -3.02 -5.40
C ALA A 241 -0.07 -3.76 -4.53
N VAL A 242 -0.48 -4.83 -3.85
CA VAL A 242 0.45 -5.61 -3.02
C VAL A 242 1.46 -6.38 -3.88
N ALA A 243 1.05 -6.93 -5.02
CA ALA A 243 1.96 -7.59 -5.95
C ALA A 243 3.07 -6.63 -6.44
N GLN A 244 2.71 -5.37 -6.72
CA GLN A 244 3.68 -4.36 -7.12
C GLN A 244 4.64 -4.01 -5.99
N VAL A 245 4.13 -3.73 -4.78
CA VAL A 245 4.98 -3.40 -3.63
C VAL A 245 5.88 -4.59 -3.27
N GLY A 246 5.35 -5.81 -3.30
CA GLY A 246 6.11 -7.03 -3.06
C GLY A 246 7.23 -7.24 -4.09
N ASN A 247 6.95 -7.01 -5.38
CA ASN A 247 7.97 -7.08 -6.43
C ASN A 247 9.03 -5.97 -6.30
N ALA A 248 8.65 -4.76 -5.85
CA ALA A 248 9.58 -3.68 -5.57
C ALA A 248 10.49 -4.00 -4.37
N ALA A 249 9.98 -4.74 -3.38
CA ALA A 249 10.74 -5.16 -2.19
C ALA A 249 11.85 -6.16 -2.51
N VAL A 250 11.74 -6.94 -3.59
CA VAL A 250 12.76 -7.90 -4.00
C VAL A 250 14.06 -7.17 -4.39
N PRO A 251 15.21 -7.46 -3.76
CA PRO A 251 16.50 -6.92 -4.22
C PRO A 251 16.86 -7.49 -5.60
N LYS A 252 17.06 -6.59 -6.57
CA LYS A 252 17.35 -6.85 -7.98
C LYS A 252 18.63 -6.16 -8.47
N ALA A 253 19.19 -5.24 -7.69
CA ALA A 253 20.40 -4.51 -8.03
C ALA A 253 21.57 -5.46 -8.36
N LYS A 254 22.29 -5.16 -9.45
CA LYS A 254 23.53 -5.84 -9.85
C LYS A 254 24.66 -4.81 -9.93
N ILE A 255 25.81 -5.09 -9.34
CA ILE A 255 26.96 -4.15 -9.34
C ILE A 255 27.77 -4.22 -10.64
N ASN A 256 27.77 -5.37 -11.32
CA ASN A 256 28.61 -5.53 -12.50
C ASN A 256 27.90 -4.96 -13.73
N GLY A 257 28.39 -3.82 -14.21
CA GLY A 257 28.01 -3.23 -15.49
C GLY A 257 28.47 -4.08 -16.68
N GLU A 258 27.94 -5.29 -16.82
CA GLU A 258 28.04 -6.05 -18.07
C GLU A 258 26.81 -5.76 -18.93
N ALA A 259 27.06 -5.02 -20.00
CA ALA A 259 26.20 -4.97 -21.16
C ALA A 259 25.87 -6.39 -21.62
N ALA A 260 24.57 -6.63 -21.88
CA ALA A 260 23.99 -7.82 -22.50
C ALA A 260 24.15 -9.16 -21.76
N ALA A 261 23.01 -9.82 -21.52
CA ALA A 261 22.93 -11.14 -20.93
C ALA A 261 23.70 -12.21 -21.74
N PRO A 262 24.54 -13.05 -21.09
CA PRO A 262 24.86 -14.35 -21.66
C PRO A 262 23.72 -15.34 -21.40
N LYS A 263 23.44 -16.16 -22.41
CA LYS A 263 22.41 -17.21 -22.40
C LYS A 263 22.63 -18.21 -21.25
N PRO A 264 21.55 -18.83 -20.74
CA PRO A 264 21.62 -19.65 -19.54
C PRO A 264 22.30 -21.00 -19.84
N THR A 265 23.39 -21.32 -19.15
CA THR A 265 23.91 -22.69 -19.08
C THR A 265 24.35 -23.02 -17.66
N GLU A 266 23.71 -24.06 -17.10
CA GLU A 266 24.01 -25.03 -16.03
C GLU A 266 24.75 -24.62 -14.73
N ARG A 267 25.52 -23.54 -14.67
CA ARG A 267 26.24 -23.09 -13.46
C ARG A 267 25.34 -22.54 -12.35
N PHE A 268 24.06 -22.31 -12.67
CA PHE A 268 23.04 -21.76 -11.78
C PHE A 268 22.63 -22.72 -10.64
N TRP A 269 22.89 -24.03 -10.76
CA TRP A 269 22.38 -25.05 -9.84
C TRP A 269 23.36 -25.51 -8.75
N THR A 270 24.63 -25.10 -8.81
CA THR A 270 25.67 -25.52 -7.86
C THR A 270 26.07 -24.41 -6.90
N GLU A 271 26.27 -23.18 -7.38
CA GLU A 271 26.72 -22.05 -6.55
C GLU A 271 25.64 -21.54 -5.57
N GLY A 272 24.36 -21.81 -5.84
CA GLY A 272 23.25 -21.46 -4.95
C GLY A 272 23.18 -22.28 -3.66
N ARG A 273 23.71 -23.51 -3.65
CA ARG A 273 23.69 -24.39 -2.47
C ARG A 273 24.79 -24.06 -1.46
N GLU A 274 25.97 -23.69 -1.94
CA GLU A 274 27.13 -23.39 -1.08
C GLU A 274 26.97 -22.02 -0.40
N ARG A 275 26.43 -21.01 -1.10
CA ARG A 275 26.16 -19.68 -0.53
C ARG A 275 25.02 -19.65 0.50
N ALA A 276 24.07 -20.58 0.42
CA ALA A 276 23.04 -20.74 1.46
C ALA A 276 23.63 -21.33 2.75
N ALA A 277 24.59 -22.25 2.64
CA ALA A 277 25.28 -22.84 3.78
C ALA A 277 26.22 -21.85 4.50
N GLU A 278 26.89 -20.95 3.76
CA GLU A 278 27.75 -19.91 4.36
C GLU A 278 26.95 -18.81 5.07
N ARG A 279 25.75 -18.44 4.57
CA ARG A 279 24.87 -17.48 5.25
C ARG A 279 24.28 -18.04 6.56
N LEU A 280 23.93 -19.33 6.57
CA LEU A 280 23.50 -20.05 7.78
C LEU A 280 24.59 -20.14 8.87
N ALA A 281 25.86 -19.93 8.52
CA ALA A 281 26.98 -19.92 9.48
C ALA A 281 27.24 -18.53 10.07
N HIS A 282 26.96 -17.46 9.31
CA HIS A 282 27.24 -16.08 9.73
C HIS A 282 26.11 -15.42 10.54
N GLU A 283 24.89 -15.96 10.46
CA GLU A 283 23.70 -15.49 11.20
C GLU A 283 23.61 -16.09 12.62
N LYS A 284 24.48 -17.05 12.97
CA LYS A 284 24.54 -17.70 14.29
C LYS A 284 25.19 -16.84 15.39
N SER A 285 25.61 -15.61 15.11
CA SER A 285 26.19 -14.71 16.13
C SER A 285 25.17 -13.66 16.61
N GLY A 286 24.24 -14.10 17.45
CA GLY A 286 23.73 -13.29 18.57
C GLY A 286 22.76 -12.14 18.27
N GLN A 287 21.68 -12.38 17.53
CA GLN A 287 20.51 -11.50 17.54
C GLN A 287 19.23 -12.35 17.51
N GLU A 288 18.42 -12.25 18.57
CA GLU A 288 17.23 -13.09 18.79
C GLU A 288 16.12 -12.70 17.79
N SER A 289 15.69 -13.62 16.93
CA SER A 289 14.62 -13.35 15.96
C SER A 289 13.57 -14.46 15.90
N GLY A 290 12.42 -14.22 16.54
CA GLY A 290 11.15 -14.95 16.38
C GLY A 290 10.01 -14.05 15.86
N GLY A 291 10.35 -12.93 15.20
CA GLY A 291 9.37 -11.98 14.69
C GLY A 291 8.81 -12.38 13.32
N LEU A 292 7.53 -12.05 13.07
CA LEU A 292 6.83 -12.23 11.80
C LEU A 292 7.61 -11.75 10.55
N PRO A 293 7.28 -12.23 9.33
CA PRO A 293 8.10 -12.01 8.11
C PRO A 293 8.33 -10.55 7.69
N ILE A 294 7.56 -9.60 8.24
CA ILE A 294 7.70 -8.16 8.03
C ILE A 294 8.55 -7.46 9.11
N THR A 295 8.71 -8.08 10.28
CA THR A 295 9.53 -7.61 11.40
C THR A 295 10.94 -8.18 11.36
N SER A 296 11.16 -9.31 10.68
CA SER A 296 12.50 -9.89 10.45
C SER A 296 13.31 -9.18 9.36
N GLY A 297 12.75 -8.17 8.69
CA GLY A 297 13.47 -7.32 7.73
C GLY A 297 13.84 -7.96 6.39
N VAL A 298 13.82 -9.30 6.26
CA VAL A 298 14.00 -10.06 5.01
C VAL A 298 13.26 -11.40 5.14
N LEU A 299 12.58 -11.87 4.07
CA LEU A 299 12.14 -13.27 3.99
C LEU A 299 13.36 -14.20 3.99
N SER A 300 13.31 -15.28 4.76
CA SER A 300 14.30 -16.36 4.70
C SER A 300 14.33 -17.01 3.31
N ALA A 301 15.41 -17.72 2.99
CA ALA A 301 15.53 -18.45 1.71
C ALA A 301 14.33 -19.38 1.41
N PRO A 302 13.82 -20.19 2.36
CA PRO A 302 12.66 -21.04 2.10
C PRO A 302 11.34 -20.27 2.02
N GLU A 303 11.19 -19.14 2.72
CA GLU A 303 10.04 -18.24 2.53
C GLU A 303 10.06 -17.60 1.12
N TRP A 304 11.23 -17.27 0.58
CA TRP A 304 11.37 -16.85 -0.81
C TRP A 304 11.00 -17.95 -1.80
N ASP A 305 11.25 -19.22 -1.49
CA ASP A 305 10.78 -20.34 -2.32
C ASP A 305 9.24 -20.41 -2.33
N LEU A 306 8.58 -20.19 -1.19
CA LEU A 306 7.11 -20.12 -1.13
C LEU A 306 6.56 -18.91 -1.88
N PHE A 307 7.20 -17.74 -1.70
CA PHE A 307 6.83 -16.52 -2.41
C PHE A 307 6.88 -16.71 -3.92
N ARG A 308 7.94 -17.36 -4.42
CA ARG A 308 8.09 -17.65 -5.86
C ARG A 308 7.08 -18.67 -6.38
N GLN A 309 6.66 -19.63 -5.56
CA GLN A 309 5.63 -20.61 -5.94
C GLN A 309 4.26 -19.95 -6.15
N ASN A 310 3.90 -19.00 -5.28
CA ASN A 310 2.66 -18.25 -5.43
C ASN A 310 2.80 -16.82 -4.87
N PRO A 311 3.19 -15.85 -5.73
CA PRO A 311 3.43 -14.47 -5.30
C PRO A 311 2.19 -13.77 -4.75
N VAL A 312 0.99 -14.14 -5.21
CA VAL A 312 -0.28 -13.59 -4.70
C VAL A 312 -0.51 -14.05 -3.26
N VAL A 313 -0.34 -15.35 -2.99
CA VAL A 313 -0.42 -15.88 -1.62
C VAL A 313 0.68 -15.25 -0.75
N GLY A 314 1.92 -15.16 -1.25
CA GLY A 314 3.01 -14.53 -0.51
C GLY A 314 2.74 -13.07 -0.14
N ALA A 315 2.19 -12.29 -1.08
CA ALA A 315 1.73 -10.93 -0.85
C ALA A 315 0.65 -10.83 0.24
N LEU A 316 -0.37 -11.69 0.19
CA LEU A 316 -1.45 -11.73 1.18
C LEU A 316 -0.93 -12.15 2.56
N VAL A 317 -0.02 -13.13 2.63
CA VAL A 317 0.65 -13.58 3.86
C VAL A 317 1.39 -12.43 4.53
N LEU A 318 2.15 -11.64 3.77
CA LEU A 318 2.85 -10.45 4.26
C LEU A 318 1.88 -9.36 4.73
N LEU A 319 0.76 -9.16 4.03
CA LEU A 319 -0.28 -8.21 4.45
C LEU A 319 -0.90 -8.62 5.79
N HIS A 320 -1.24 -9.90 5.96
CA HIS A 320 -1.78 -10.40 7.22
C HIS A 320 -0.76 -10.30 8.36
N ALA A 321 0.53 -10.54 8.08
CA ALA A 321 1.60 -10.36 9.05
C ALA A 321 1.67 -8.90 9.50
N LYS A 322 1.62 -7.96 8.54
CA LYS A 322 1.60 -6.52 8.84
C LYS A 322 0.39 -6.10 9.66
N THR A 323 -0.79 -6.58 9.32
CA THR A 323 -1.98 -6.31 10.14
C THR A 323 -1.78 -6.86 11.55
N ALA A 324 -1.32 -8.10 11.71
CA ALA A 324 -1.16 -8.71 13.02
C ALA A 324 -0.18 -7.94 13.92
N VAL A 325 0.95 -7.47 13.36
CA VAL A 325 1.91 -6.63 14.08
C VAL A 325 1.29 -5.29 14.49
N ASN A 326 0.59 -4.61 13.58
CA ASN A 326 -0.05 -3.33 13.89
C ASN A 326 -1.12 -3.47 14.97
N GLU A 327 -1.95 -4.51 14.91
CA GLU A 327 -2.98 -4.77 15.91
C GLU A 327 -2.35 -5.10 17.29
N ALA A 328 -1.20 -5.78 17.31
CA ALA A 328 -0.45 -6.06 18.53
C ALA A 328 0.16 -4.79 19.13
N LEU A 329 0.83 -3.97 18.30
CA LEU A 329 1.38 -2.67 18.71
C LEU A 329 0.30 -1.72 19.26
N ALA A 330 -0.91 -1.78 18.70
CA ALA A 330 -2.04 -0.96 19.16
C ALA A 330 -2.69 -1.47 20.45
N ARG A 331 -2.40 -2.69 20.89
CA ARG A 331 -3.06 -3.34 22.05
C ARG A 331 -2.16 -3.63 23.21
N TYR A 332 -0.88 -3.85 22.98
CA TYR A 332 0.05 -4.33 23.99
C TYR A 332 1.22 -3.36 24.16
N LYS A 333 1.75 -3.31 25.38
CA LYS A 333 2.99 -2.61 25.68
C LYS A 333 4.14 -3.27 24.90
N SER A 334 5.17 -2.48 24.55
CA SER A 334 6.34 -2.98 23.83
C SER A 334 7.03 -4.16 24.54
N THR A 335 7.02 -4.18 25.88
CA THR A 335 7.59 -5.28 26.68
C THR A 335 6.84 -6.61 26.57
N ALA A 336 5.64 -6.62 25.98
CA ALA A 336 4.84 -7.81 25.77
C ALA A 336 4.84 -8.28 24.30
N LEU A 337 5.63 -7.64 23.43
CA LEU A 337 5.78 -8.00 22.02
C LEU A 337 6.91 -8.99 21.79
N GLU A 338 7.47 -9.58 22.83
CA GLU A 338 8.49 -10.62 22.69
C GLU A 338 8.19 -11.67 23.73
N ASP A 339 7.97 -12.91 23.29
CA ASP A 339 7.80 -14.07 24.15
C ASP A 339 6.59 -14.00 25.11
N ASP A 340 5.67 -13.04 24.91
CA ASP A 340 4.58 -12.68 25.81
C ASP A 340 3.23 -12.56 25.07
N ASN A 341 2.15 -12.14 25.73
CA ASN A 341 0.78 -12.09 25.22
C ASN A 341 0.64 -11.30 23.92
N GLY A 342 1.40 -10.23 23.73
CA GLY A 342 1.40 -9.46 22.48
C GLY A 342 2.07 -10.21 21.32
N ASP A 343 3.08 -11.04 21.63
CA ASP A 343 3.71 -11.96 20.70
C ASP A 343 2.76 -13.11 20.30
N ALA A 344 2.24 -13.80 21.32
CA ALA A 344 1.24 -14.84 21.15
C ALA A 344 0.01 -14.36 20.35
N PHE A 345 -0.42 -13.13 20.60
CA PHE A 345 -1.49 -12.48 19.85
C PHE A 345 -1.14 -12.28 18.38
N ARG A 346 0.02 -11.72 18.03
CA ARG A 346 0.35 -11.49 16.61
C ARG A 346 0.52 -12.79 15.83
N HIS A 347 1.11 -13.84 16.42
CA HIS A 347 1.29 -15.14 15.75
C HIS A 347 -0.05 -15.83 15.50
N ALA A 348 -0.92 -15.84 16.53
CA ALA A 348 -2.27 -16.36 16.40
C ALA A 348 -3.11 -15.53 15.42
N LEU A 349 -3.01 -14.20 15.44
CA LEU A 349 -3.79 -13.33 14.57
C LEU A 349 -3.36 -13.43 13.11
N TRP A 350 -2.05 -13.50 12.87
CA TRP A 350 -1.50 -13.71 11.53
C TRP A 350 -2.05 -15.01 10.92
N ASN A 351 -1.97 -16.12 11.66
CA ASN A 351 -2.46 -17.41 11.20
C ASN A 351 -3.98 -17.47 11.07
N ALA A 352 -4.73 -16.81 11.95
CA ALA A 352 -6.19 -16.76 11.85
C ALA A 352 -6.65 -15.97 10.61
N ARG A 353 -6.01 -14.82 10.33
CA ARG A 353 -6.34 -14.01 9.13
C ARG A 353 -6.00 -14.77 7.85
N MET A 354 -4.83 -15.42 7.80
CA MET A 354 -4.46 -16.25 6.64
C MET A 354 -5.43 -17.43 6.44
N ALA A 355 -5.85 -18.09 7.51
CA ALA A 355 -6.80 -19.21 7.43
C ALA A 355 -8.19 -18.78 6.94
N ALA A 356 -8.65 -17.60 7.37
CA ALA A 356 -9.94 -17.02 6.98
C ALA A 356 -9.95 -16.38 5.58
N ASP A 357 -8.77 -16.06 5.03
CA ASP A 357 -8.65 -15.42 3.72
C ASP A 357 -8.80 -16.45 2.60
N SER A 358 -9.79 -16.26 1.72
CA SER A 358 -10.08 -17.18 0.62
C SER A 358 -8.96 -17.29 -0.42
N GLY A 359 -8.06 -16.30 -0.49
CA GLY A 359 -6.88 -16.30 -1.35
C GLY A 359 -5.69 -17.04 -0.75
N VAL A 360 -5.70 -17.33 0.55
CA VAL A 360 -4.62 -18.05 1.26
C VAL A 360 -5.14 -19.40 1.77
N GLY A 361 -6.07 -19.40 2.72
CA GLY A 361 -6.64 -20.59 3.32
C GLY A 361 -5.69 -21.34 4.25
N VAL A 362 -6.24 -22.30 5.00
CA VAL A 362 -5.54 -23.04 6.08
C VAL A 362 -4.26 -23.73 5.61
N VAL A 363 -4.27 -24.33 4.41
CA VAL A 363 -3.13 -25.10 3.88
C VAL A 363 -1.92 -24.20 3.63
N TRP A 364 -2.13 -23.05 2.98
CA TRP A 364 -1.04 -22.10 2.76
C TRP A 364 -0.64 -21.39 4.05
N ALA A 365 -1.59 -21.09 4.94
CA ALA A 365 -1.30 -20.52 6.25
C ALA A 365 -0.35 -21.41 7.05
N GLU A 366 -0.61 -22.72 7.08
CA GLU A 366 0.26 -23.69 7.77
C GLU A 366 1.64 -23.79 7.13
N LYS A 367 1.69 -23.90 5.79
CA LYS A 367 2.95 -24.01 5.05
C LYS A 367 3.84 -22.79 5.28
N TRP A 368 3.28 -21.59 5.19
CA TRP A 368 4.00 -20.34 5.42
C TRP A 368 4.45 -20.17 6.87
N ALA A 369 3.55 -20.38 7.84
CA ALA A 369 3.89 -20.21 9.24
C ALA A 369 4.96 -21.22 9.68
N THR A 370 4.87 -22.49 9.28
CA THR A 370 5.90 -23.49 9.62
C THR A 370 7.24 -23.15 8.99
N THR A 371 7.23 -22.75 7.71
CA THR A 371 8.46 -22.36 6.99
C THR A 371 9.10 -21.13 7.61
N HIS A 372 8.31 -20.19 8.14
CA HIS A 372 8.80 -19.02 8.86
C HIS A 372 9.58 -19.42 10.12
N GLU A 373 8.99 -20.27 10.96
CA GLU A 373 9.62 -20.74 12.21
C GLU A 373 10.88 -21.59 11.95
N ASP A 374 10.92 -22.35 10.84
CA ASP A 374 12.08 -23.15 10.44
C ASP A 374 13.22 -22.29 9.84
N GLY A 375 12.86 -21.26 9.06
CA GLY A 375 13.79 -20.41 8.34
C GLY A 375 14.34 -19.25 9.18
N ASN A 376 13.64 -18.86 10.24
CA ASN A 376 14.03 -17.83 11.18
C ASN A 376 13.72 -18.28 12.62
N PRO A 377 14.40 -19.32 13.14
CA PRO A 377 14.08 -19.86 14.44
C PRO A 377 14.56 -18.92 15.55
N GLY A 378 13.64 -18.56 16.45
CA GLY A 378 13.98 -18.03 17.78
C GLY A 378 14.70 -19.07 18.67
N LYS A 379 14.76 -18.80 19.98
CA LYS A 379 15.19 -19.82 20.95
C LYS A 379 14.26 -21.03 20.87
N PRO A 380 14.73 -22.27 21.13
CA PRO A 380 13.91 -23.48 20.96
C PRO A 380 12.53 -23.43 21.62
N LEU A 381 12.42 -22.83 22.82
CA LEU A 381 11.13 -22.67 23.50
C LEU A 381 10.27 -21.55 22.89
N ALA A 382 10.88 -20.47 22.40
CA ALA A 382 10.16 -19.41 21.68
C ALA A 382 9.58 -19.96 20.35
N THR A 383 10.39 -20.67 19.56
CA THR A 383 9.91 -21.33 18.34
C THR A 383 8.77 -22.32 18.63
N GLN A 384 8.85 -23.07 19.74
CA GLN A 384 7.76 -23.96 20.15
C GLN A 384 6.48 -23.19 20.55
N MET A 385 6.63 -22.05 21.22
CA MET A 385 5.54 -21.13 21.55
C MET A 385 4.87 -20.63 20.26
N ASP A 386 5.65 -20.17 19.30
CA ASP A 386 5.17 -19.57 18.06
C ASP A 386 4.48 -20.60 17.18
N LEU A 387 5.08 -21.78 16.98
CA LEU A 387 4.42 -22.91 16.29
C LEU A 387 3.08 -23.28 16.93
N PHE A 388 3.01 -23.30 18.27
CA PHE A 388 1.77 -23.58 18.98
C PHE A 388 0.72 -22.49 18.73
N ASN A 389 1.10 -21.23 18.89
CA ASN A 389 0.21 -20.07 18.72
C ASN A 389 -0.26 -19.92 17.26
N ASN A 390 0.61 -20.21 16.30
CA ASN A 390 0.29 -20.32 14.89
C ASN A 390 -0.84 -21.35 14.67
N GLY A 391 -0.73 -22.54 15.26
CA GLY A 391 -1.78 -23.56 15.21
C GLY A 391 -3.10 -23.17 15.86
N VAL A 392 -3.06 -22.45 17.00
CA VAL A 392 -4.26 -21.89 17.64
C VAL A 392 -4.94 -20.88 16.73
N GLY A 393 -4.16 -19.98 16.12
CA GLY A 393 -4.62 -19.01 15.15
C GLY A 393 -5.32 -19.64 13.95
N ARG A 394 -4.69 -20.63 13.30
CA ARG A 394 -5.29 -21.29 12.13
C ARG A 394 -6.65 -21.90 12.46
N LYS A 395 -6.76 -22.61 13.60
CA LYS A 395 -8.03 -23.18 14.07
C LYS A 395 -9.07 -22.12 14.41
N ALA A 396 -8.64 -20.94 14.88
CA ALA A 396 -9.53 -19.85 15.18
C ALA A 396 -10.07 -19.17 13.91
N GLY A 397 -9.29 -19.13 12.82
CA GLY A 397 -9.69 -18.50 11.56
C GLY A 397 -10.38 -19.42 10.54
N ASP A 398 -10.22 -20.73 10.67
CA ASP A 398 -10.80 -21.70 9.73
C ASP A 398 -12.33 -21.58 9.67
N GLY A 399 -12.86 -21.36 8.46
CA GLY A 399 -14.29 -21.16 8.20
C GLY A 399 -14.85 -19.80 8.65
N MET A 400 -14.03 -18.88 9.15
CA MET A 400 -14.46 -17.53 9.53
C MET A 400 -14.24 -16.50 8.42
N LYS A 401 -14.88 -15.34 8.54
CA LYS A 401 -14.54 -14.16 7.74
C LYS A 401 -13.34 -13.43 8.36
N VAL A 402 -12.47 -12.89 7.51
CA VAL A 402 -11.23 -12.19 7.94
C VAL A 402 -11.49 -11.05 8.94
N ASP A 403 -12.63 -10.37 8.86
CA ASP A 403 -12.95 -9.26 9.77
C ASP A 403 -13.43 -9.72 11.16
N GLU A 404 -13.80 -10.98 11.32
CA GLU A 404 -14.32 -11.54 12.56
C GLU A 404 -13.23 -12.21 13.43
N VAL A 405 -12.09 -12.56 12.83
CA VAL A 405 -11.04 -13.34 13.51
C VAL A 405 -10.34 -12.57 14.64
N LEU A 406 -10.29 -11.24 14.56
CA LEU A 406 -9.58 -10.40 15.52
C LEU A 406 -10.08 -10.62 16.96
N LYS A 407 -11.40 -10.56 17.15
CA LYS A 407 -12.02 -10.79 18.45
C LYS A 407 -11.79 -12.22 18.93
N LYS A 408 -11.93 -13.19 18.03
CA LYS A 408 -11.74 -14.61 18.35
C LYS A 408 -10.32 -14.90 18.84
N VAL A 409 -9.32 -14.29 18.21
CA VAL A 409 -7.91 -14.44 18.63
C VAL A 409 -7.64 -13.74 19.94
N GLN A 410 -8.19 -12.53 20.15
CA GLN A 410 -8.08 -11.84 21.42
C GLN A 410 -8.64 -12.70 22.57
N ASP A 411 -9.80 -13.31 22.39
CA ASP A 411 -10.40 -14.22 23.36
C ASP A 411 -9.48 -15.43 23.64
N CYS A 412 -8.80 -15.97 22.62
CA CYS A 412 -7.86 -17.09 22.80
C CYS A 412 -6.68 -16.70 23.69
N VAL A 413 -6.12 -15.51 23.50
CA VAL A 413 -5.01 -15.01 24.33
C VAL A 413 -5.50 -14.75 25.76
N ASP A 414 -6.64 -14.10 25.92
CA ASP A 414 -7.20 -13.70 27.22
C ASP A 414 -7.61 -14.90 28.08
N THR A 415 -8.05 -15.99 27.46
CA THR A 415 -8.52 -17.20 28.15
C THR A 415 -7.44 -18.27 28.32
N GLY A 416 -6.18 -17.95 27.99
CA GLY A 416 -5.07 -18.88 28.17
C GLY A 416 -5.04 -20.04 27.18
N ARG A 417 -5.64 -19.86 26.01
CA ARG A 417 -5.57 -20.85 24.92
C ARG A 417 -4.29 -20.74 24.10
N CYS A 418 -3.57 -19.63 24.20
CA CYS A 418 -2.23 -19.45 23.63
C CYS A 418 -1.14 -19.75 24.67
N ARG A 419 0.12 -19.77 24.23
CA ARG A 419 1.31 -19.94 25.08
C ARG A 419 2.17 -18.69 25.08
N VAL A 420 2.83 -18.45 26.21
CA VAL A 420 3.84 -17.40 26.43
C VAL A 420 5.03 -18.00 27.17
N LEU A 421 6.21 -17.38 27.07
CA LEU A 421 7.42 -17.80 27.77
C LEU A 421 7.63 -16.92 29.01
N ARG A 422 7.69 -17.57 30.18
CA ARG A 422 7.91 -16.90 31.47
C ARG A 422 9.00 -17.62 32.24
N ALA A 423 10.04 -16.88 32.64
CA ALA A 423 11.14 -17.45 33.42
C ALA A 423 11.71 -18.76 32.82
N GLY A 424 11.77 -18.86 31.48
CA GLY A 424 12.29 -20.03 30.78
C GLY A 424 11.34 -21.22 30.67
N VAL A 425 10.05 -21.08 30.98
CA VAL A 425 9.03 -22.13 30.79
C VAL A 425 7.82 -21.63 30.01
N LEU A 426 7.22 -22.52 29.20
CA LEU A 426 5.99 -22.25 28.50
C LEU A 426 4.80 -22.32 29.45
N VAL A 427 4.07 -21.21 29.57
CA VAL A 427 2.83 -21.12 30.36
C VAL A 427 1.69 -20.69 29.47
N ASN A 428 0.45 -20.87 29.95
CA ASN A 428 -0.71 -20.34 29.23
C ASN A 428 -0.66 -18.81 29.20
N SER A 429 -1.14 -18.22 28.11
CA SER A 429 -1.36 -16.78 28.03
C SER A 429 -2.37 -16.30 29.09
N ASP A 430 -2.34 -15.01 29.43
CA ASP A 430 -3.23 -14.45 30.45
C ASP A 430 -3.79 -13.07 30.07
N GLY A 431 -3.55 -12.62 28.84
CA GLY A 431 -4.08 -11.36 28.30
C GLY A 431 -3.56 -10.10 28.98
N LYS A 432 -2.55 -10.20 29.86
CA LYS A 432 -1.95 -9.05 30.55
C LYS A 432 -1.09 -8.20 29.61
N TYR A 433 -0.69 -7.03 30.13
CA TYR A 433 0.19 -6.05 29.46
C TYR A 433 -0.45 -5.35 28.25
N LYS A 434 -1.78 -5.25 28.24
CA LYS A 434 -2.52 -4.38 27.33
C LYS A 434 -2.26 -2.88 27.64
N LEU A 435 -2.50 -2.03 26.64
CA LEU A 435 -2.38 -0.57 26.74
C LEU A 435 -3.54 0.07 27.51
#